data_AF-A0A6J3CCP9-F1
#
_entry.id   AF-A0A6J3CCP9-F1
#
_cell.length_a   1.000
_cell.length_b   1.000
_cell.length_c   1.000
_cell.angle_alpha   90.00
_cell.angle_beta   90.00
_cell.angle_gamma   90.00
#
_symmetry.space_group_name_H-M   'P 1'
#
loop_
_entity.id
_entity.type
_entity.pdbx_description
1 polymer ?
#
loop_
_entity_poly.entity_id
_entity_poly.type
_entity_poly.pdbx_seq_one_letter_code
_entity_poly.pdbx_strand_id
1 'polypeptide(L)'
;MLAAYINGITVSVRDYFLDPFPVTNLSLPTHPVGYIYDEAMLKHKNICEPDHVECPERIMRIHERHRDYGLLARLQRLQARPATDEEILAVHTPAHLNRLKELATTKLRDLNSQKDKFDSIYFHPDSLESAAVATGCVLEVLFMI
;
A
#
# COMPACT_ATOMS: atom_id res chain seq x y z
N MET A 1 -40.53 -17.04 3.65
CA MET A 1 -40.02 -15.81 4.31
C MET A 1 -39.19 -16.28 5.48
N LEU A 2 -37.85 -16.29 5.34
CA LEU A 2 -36.95 -16.84 6.37
C LEU A 2 -36.74 -15.79 7.47
N ALA A 3 -37.07 -16.15 8.70
CA ALA A 3 -36.69 -15.43 9.91
C ALA A 3 -35.50 -16.17 10.54
N ALA A 4 -34.44 -15.46 10.90
CA ALA A 4 -33.35 -16.01 11.71
C ALA A 4 -33.62 -15.67 13.18
N TYR A 5 -33.42 -16.65 14.06
CA TYR A 5 -33.67 -16.53 15.50
C TYR A 5 -32.33 -16.47 16.22
N ILE A 6 -31.98 -15.32 16.79
CA ILE A 6 -30.77 -15.14 17.58
C ILE A 6 -31.16 -14.47 18.89
N ASN A 7 -30.79 -15.09 20.02
CA ASN A 7 -31.02 -14.58 21.38
C ASN A 7 -32.47 -14.21 21.73
N GLY A 8 -33.45 -14.99 21.26
CA GLY A 8 -34.85 -14.84 21.69
C GLY A 8 -35.61 -13.69 21.04
N ILE A 9 -35.01 -12.96 20.10
CA ILE A 9 -35.65 -11.84 19.39
C ILE A 9 -35.88 -12.26 17.94
N THR A 10 -37.13 -12.15 17.49
CA THR A 10 -37.48 -12.34 16.07
C THR A 10 -37.25 -11.03 15.35
N VAL A 11 -36.19 -10.94 14.53
CA VAL A 11 -35.87 -9.74 13.75
C VAL A 11 -36.32 -9.95 12.31
N SER A 12 -37.08 -8.99 11.77
CA SER A 12 -37.51 -8.99 10.38
C SER A 12 -36.37 -8.49 9.50
N VAL A 13 -36.13 -9.10 8.34
CA VAL A 13 -35.06 -8.71 7.40
C VAL A 13 -35.17 -7.22 6.97
N ARG A 14 -36.32 -6.57 7.18
CA ARG A 14 -36.49 -5.12 6.95
C ARG A 14 -35.73 -4.24 7.96
N ASP A 15 -35.37 -4.74 9.13
CA ASP A 15 -34.77 -3.94 10.19
C ASP A 15 -33.27 -3.69 9.96
N TYR A 16 -32.64 -4.40 9.01
CA TYR A 16 -31.27 -4.14 8.56
C TYR A 16 -31.14 -2.94 7.59
N PHE A 17 -32.24 -2.38 7.10
CA PHE A 17 -32.22 -1.28 6.12
C PHE A 17 -32.40 0.12 6.74
N LEU A 18 -32.50 0.24 8.06
CA LEU A 18 -32.75 1.51 8.76
C LEU A 18 -31.76 1.80 9.90
N ASP A 19 -30.53 1.29 9.82
CA ASP A 19 -29.46 1.75 10.71
C ASP A 19 -28.69 2.88 10.02
N PRO A 20 -28.78 4.14 10.49
CA PRO A 20 -27.99 5.22 9.93
C PRO A 20 -26.56 5.07 10.46
N PHE A 21 -25.76 4.22 9.80
CA PHE A 21 -24.32 4.41 9.85
C PHE A 21 -24.05 5.89 9.52
N PRO A 22 -23.22 6.62 10.29
CA PRO A 22 -22.92 8.01 9.98
C PRO A 22 -22.44 8.06 8.54
N VAL A 23 -23.24 8.67 7.66
CA VAL A 23 -22.87 8.87 6.26
C VAL A 23 -21.55 9.61 6.31
N THR A 24 -20.48 8.95 5.85
CA THR A 24 -19.14 9.53 5.93
C THR A 24 -19.17 10.88 5.23
N ASN A 25 -18.92 11.96 5.96
CA ASN A 25 -18.95 13.30 5.38
C ASN A 25 -17.75 13.43 4.42
N LEU A 26 -18.07 13.52 3.13
CA LEU A 26 -17.12 13.65 2.04
C LEU A 26 -17.03 15.11 1.52
N SER A 27 -17.27 16.12 2.37
CA SER A 27 -17.07 17.54 2.03
C SER A 27 -15.60 17.88 1.80
N LEU A 28 -15.27 18.81 0.90
CA LEU A 28 -13.90 19.24 0.64
C LEU A 28 -13.16 19.60 1.95
N PRO A 29 -11.92 19.12 2.12
CA PRO A 29 -11.15 19.43 3.33
C PRO A 29 -10.80 20.92 3.37
N THR A 30 -10.75 21.50 4.57
CA THR A 30 -10.37 22.91 4.78
C THR A 30 -8.91 23.19 4.42
N HIS A 31 -8.07 22.16 4.42
CA HIS A 31 -6.67 22.21 4.02
C HIS A 31 -6.44 21.20 2.87
N PRO A 32 -5.57 21.51 1.89
CA PRO A 32 -5.22 20.56 0.84
C PRO A 32 -4.68 19.25 1.45
N VAL A 33 -5.19 18.13 0.96
CA VAL A 33 -4.70 16.80 1.34
C VAL A 33 -3.94 16.22 0.15
N GLY A 34 -2.65 16.01 0.34
CA GLY A 34 -1.77 15.42 -0.66
C GLY A 34 -2.06 13.93 -0.86
N TYR A 35 -1.96 13.47 -2.11
CA TYR A 35 -2.15 12.07 -2.44
C TYR A 35 -1.15 11.61 -3.49
N ILE A 36 -0.42 10.55 -3.17
CA ILE A 36 0.49 9.85 -4.08
C ILE A 36 0.13 8.37 -4.10
N TYR A 37 0.10 7.82 -5.30
CA TYR A 37 0.01 6.39 -5.57
C TYR A 37 0.76 6.14 -6.86
N ASP A 38 1.65 5.16 -6.88
CA ASP A 38 2.45 4.82 -8.05
C ASP A 38 2.46 3.31 -8.24
N GLU A 39 2.23 2.87 -9.48
CA GLU A 39 2.16 1.45 -9.83
C GLU A 39 3.52 0.75 -9.74
N ALA A 40 4.64 1.49 -9.71
CA ALA A 40 5.95 0.90 -9.46
C ALA A 40 5.99 0.16 -8.11
N MET A 41 5.22 0.60 -7.11
CA MET A 41 5.12 -0.09 -5.82
C MET A 41 4.41 -1.46 -5.92
N LEU A 42 3.63 -1.71 -6.98
CA LEU A 42 2.97 -3.01 -7.22
C LEU A 42 3.93 -4.09 -7.71
N LYS A 43 5.16 -3.72 -8.09
CA LYS A 43 6.16 -4.67 -8.59
C LYS A 43 6.75 -5.52 -7.46
N HIS A 44 6.71 -5.05 -6.22
CA HIS A 44 7.04 -5.86 -5.04
C HIS A 44 5.92 -6.89 -4.79
N LYS A 45 6.18 -8.14 -5.18
CA LYS A 45 5.24 -9.25 -4.97
C LYS A 45 5.96 -10.53 -4.62
N ASN A 46 5.35 -11.32 -3.73
CA ASN A 46 5.86 -12.64 -3.39
C ASN A 46 5.38 -13.66 -4.41
N ILE A 47 6.29 -14.12 -5.27
CA ILE A 47 5.98 -15.13 -6.31
C ILE A 47 6.03 -16.55 -5.74
N CYS A 48 6.75 -16.76 -4.64
CA CYS A 48 6.91 -18.07 -4.01
C CYS A 48 5.76 -18.41 -3.05
N GLU A 49 5.11 -17.40 -2.48
CA GLU A 49 3.95 -17.52 -1.60
C GLU A 49 2.83 -16.59 -2.08
N PRO A 50 1.97 -17.04 -3.00
CA PRO A 50 0.91 -16.20 -3.57
C PRO A 50 -0.11 -15.69 -2.55
N ASP A 51 -0.31 -16.43 -1.46
CA ASP A 51 -1.25 -16.09 -0.38
C ASP A 51 -0.60 -15.25 0.73
N HIS A 52 0.57 -14.66 0.46
CA HIS A 52 1.28 -13.82 1.43
C HIS A 52 0.44 -12.58 1.79
N VAL A 53 0.40 -12.26 3.08
CA VAL A 53 -0.44 -11.16 3.61
C VAL A 53 -0.04 -9.79 3.10
N GLU A 54 1.24 -9.62 2.73
CA GLU A 54 1.77 -8.45 2.04
C GLU A 54 1.76 -8.74 0.53
N CYS A 55 0.92 -8.02 -0.22
CA CYS A 55 0.71 -8.20 -1.65
C CYS A 55 0.31 -6.87 -2.34
N PRO A 56 0.53 -6.72 -3.66
CA PRO A 56 0.20 -5.51 -4.42
C PRO A 56 -1.27 -5.06 -4.29
N GLU A 57 -2.18 -6.02 -4.14
CA GLU A 57 -3.62 -5.78 -4.02
C GLU A 57 -3.95 -4.86 -2.85
N ARG A 58 -3.14 -4.85 -1.78
CA ARG A 58 -3.37 -3.99 -0.62
C ARG A 58 -3.47 -2.52 -1.00
N ILE A 59 -2.48 -2.00 -1.72
CA ILE A 59 -2.45 -0.58 -2.11
C ILE A 59 -3.33 -0.32 -3.34
N MET A 60 -3.44 -1.29 -4.25
CA MET A 60 -4.32 -1.21 -5.43
C MET A 60 -5.78 -1.07 -5.02
N ARG A 61 -6.28 -1.93 -4.11
CA ARG A 61 -7.68 -1.86 -3.64
C ARG A 61 -7.96 -0.57 -2.88
N ILE A 62 -7.00 -0.07 -2.11
CA ILE A 62 -7.13 1.25 -1.46
C ILE A 62 -7.31 2.34 -2.52
N HIS A 63 -6.45 2.38 -3.53
CA HIS A 63 -6.54 3.36 -4.62
C HIS A 63 -7.88 3.26 -5.38
N GLU A 64 -8.31 2.06 -5.74
CA GLU A 64 -9.61 1.80 -6.40
C GLU A 64 -10.78 2.29 -5.55
N ARG A 65 -10.78 2.03 -4.24
CA ARG A 65 -11.83 2.55 -3.35
C ARG A 65 -11.83 4.07 -3.30
N HIS A 66 -10.67 4.71 -3.21
CA HIS A 66 -10.60 6.17 -3.27
C HIS A 66 -11.18 6.72 -4.58
N ARG A 67 -10.93 6.04 -5.71
CA ARG A 67 -11.52 6.39 -7.01
C ARG A 67 -13.04 6.19 -7.01
N ASP A 68 -13.52 5.02 -6.59
CA ASP A 68 -14.92 4.62 -6.66
C ASP A 68 -15.83 5.52 -5.78
N TYR A 69 -15.30 6.04 -4.67
CA TYR A 69 -15.97 7.02 -3.81
C TYR A 69 -15.74 8.48 -4.24
N GLY A 70 -15.09 8.74 -5.38
CA GLY A 70 -14.82 10.08 -5.90
C GLY A 70 -13.86 10.92 -5.05
N LEU A 71 -13.07 10.28 -4.17
CA LEU A 71 -12.14 10.97 -3.27
C LEU A 71 -10.96 11.55 -4.03
N LEU A 72 -10.48 10.89 -5.07
CA LEU A 72 -9.30 11.32 -5.83
C LEU A 72 -9.45 12.74 -6.42
N ALA A 73 -10.67 13.13 -6.80
CA ALA A 73 -10.95 14.46 -7.33
C ALA A 73 -10.85 15.58 -6.28
N ARG A 74 -10.81 15.22 -4.99
CA ARG A 74 -10.75 16.14 -3.85
C ARG A 74 -9.35 16.26 -3.26
N LEU A 75 -8.43 15.39 -3.69
CA LEU A 75 -7.05 15.32 -3.19
C LEU A 75 -6.11 16.04 -4.16
N GLN A 76 -5.09 16.69 -3.61
CA GLN A 76 -4.01 17.23 -4.42
C GLN A 76 -3.10 16.09 -4.85
N ARG A 77 -3.16 15.73 -6.13
CA ARG A 77 -2.28 14.72 -6.70
C ARG A 77 -0.86 15.25 -6.76
N LEU A 78 0.07 14.57 -6.08
CA LEU A 78 1.50 14.85 -6.18
C LEU A 78 2.16 13.81 -7.10
N GLN A 79 3.27 14.19 -7.72
CA GLN A 79 4.02 13.31 -8.60
C GLN A 79 4.95 12.42 -7.77
N ALA A 80 4.91 11.11 -8.03
CA ALA A 80 5.86 10.20 -7.43
C ALA A 80 7.24 10.34 -8.09
N ARG A 81 8.29 10.10 -7.31
CA ARG A 81 9.66 9.91 -7.80
C ARG A 81 10.37 8.86 -6.96
N PRO A 82 11.42 8.20 -7.48
CA PRO A 82 12.31 7.43 -6.65
C PRO A 82 13.12 8.35 -5.72
N ALA A 83 13.42 7.85 -4.53
CA ALA A 83 14.47 8.40 -3.68
C ALA A 83 15.84 8.19 -4.34
N THR A 84 16.70 9.19 -4.21
CA THR A 84 18.11 9.15 -4.64
C THR A 84 18.93 8.27 -3.70
N ASP A 85 20.11 7.83 -4.17
CA ASP A 85 21.05 7.11 -3.32
C ASP A 85 21.42 7.95 -2.09
N GLU A 86 21.64 9.25 -2.26
CA GLU A 86 21.97 10.18 -1.17
C GLU A 86 20.87 10.25 -0.11
N GLU A 87 19.61 10.31 -0.52
CA GLU A 87 18.45 10.30 0.39
C GLU A 87 18.33 8.98 1.15
N ILE A 88 18.60 7.84 0.49
CA ILE A 88 18.60 6.53 1.15
C ILE A 88 19.78 6.41 2.13
N LEU A 89 20.95 6.90 1.74
CA LEU A 89 22.18 6.88 2.55
C LEU A 89 22.14 7.84 3.74
N ALA A 90 21.19 8.77 3.78
CA ALA A 90 20.96 9.62 4.95
C ALA A 90 20.61 8.82 6.22
N VAL A 91 20.07 7.60 6.06
CA VAL A 91 19.67 6.71 7.17
C VAL A 91 20.22 5.28 7.05
N HIS A 92 20.57 4.82 5.84
CA HIS A 92 21.12 3.49 5.61
C HIS A 92 22.62 3.52 5.31
N THR A 93 23.32 2.43 5.62
CA THR A 93 24.75 2.31 5.30
C THR A 93 24.96 2.04 3.80
N PRO A 94 26.11 2.44 3.22
CA PRO A 94 26.47 2.08 1.85
C PRO A 94 26.47 0.57 1.60
N ALA A 95 26.91 -0.22 2.58
CA ALA A 95 26.89 -1.68 2.50
C ALA A 95 25.47 -2.24 2.35
N HIS A 96 24.48 -1.66 3.05
CA HIS A 96 23.09 -2.07 2.94
C HIS A 96 22.51 -1.73 1.56
N LEU A 97 22.72 -0.51 1.07
CA LEU A 97 22.24 -0.10 -0.25
C LEU A 97 22.86 -0.94 -1.38
N ASN A 98 24.17 -1.19 -1.32
CA ASN A 98 24.84 -2.06 -2.28
C ASN A 98 24.27 -3.47 -2.27
N ARG A 99 23.95 -4.01 -1.08
CA ARG A 99 23.30 -5.31 -0.97
C ARG A 99 21.92 -5.32 -1.63
N LEU A 100 21.11 -4.27 -1.47
CA LEU A 100 19.82 -4.18 -2.15
C LEU A 100 19.97 -4.12 -3.68
N LYS A 101 20.99 -3.40 -4.18
CA LYS A 101 21.31 -3.33 -5.62
C LYS A 101 21.75 -4.69 -6.19
N GLU A 102 22.53 -5.46 -5.44
CA GLU A 102 22.86 -6.84 -5.80
C GLU A 102 21.60 -7.72 -5.89
N LEU A 103 20.71 -7.64 -4.89
CA LEU A 103 19.45 -8.39 -4.88
C LEU A 103 18.56 -8.03 -6.07
N ALA A 104 18.52 -6.75 -6.47
CA ALA A 104 17.75 -6.30 -7.63
C ALA A 104 18.22 -6.93 -8.96
N THR A 105 19.48 -7.36 -9.05
CA THR A 105 20.05 -8.03 -10.24
C THR A 105 20.09 -9.56 -10.11
N THR A 106 19.67 -10.09 -8.96
CA THR A 106 19.68 -11.53 -8.66
C THR A 106 18.43 -12.20 -9.21
N LYS A 107 18.57 -13.42 -9.74
CA LYS A 107 17.43 -14.18 -10.25
C LYS A 107 16.47 -14.54 -9.12
N LEU A 108 15.17 -14.50 -9.41
CA LEU A 108 14.10 -14.77 -8.45
C LEU A 108 14.27 -16.08 -7.66
N ARG A 109 14.72 -17.15 -8.33
CA ARG A 109 14.98 -18.46 -7.69
C ARG A 109 16.00 -18.33 -6.55
N ASP A 110 17.06 -17.55 -6.78
CA ASP A 110 18.15 -17.40 -5.83
C ASP A 110 17.76 -16.44 -4.69
N LEU A 111 16.92 -15.44 -4.99
CA LEU A 111 16.36 -14.51 -4.01
C LEU A 111 15.54 -15.21 -2.92
N ASN A 112 14.72 -16.20 -3.31
CA ASN A 112 13.90 -16.93 -2.33
C ASN A 112 14.75 -17.65 -1.27
N SER A 113 15.96 -18.10 -1.62
CA SER A 113 16.89 -18.72 -0.65
C SER A 113 17.55 -17.73 0.31
N GLN A 114 17.56 -16.43 -0.04
CA GLN A 114 18.18 -15.40 0.80
C GLN A 114 17.26 -14.92 1.93
N LYS A 115 15.93 -15.14 1.80
CA LYS A 115 14.95 -14.68 2.78
C LYS A 115 15.13 -15.32 4.15
N ASP A 116 15.59 -16.58 4.20
CA ASP A 116 15.77 -17.37 5.43
C ASP A 116 16.79 -16.76 6.41
N LYS A 117 17.60 -15.80 5.96
CA LYS A 117 18.56 -15.05 6.79
C LYS A 117 17.90 -13.91 7.57
N PHE A 118 16.64 -13.65 7.33
CA PHE A 118 15.90 -12.52 7.87
C PHE A 118 14.55 -12.98 8.41
N ASP A 119 14.02 -12.24 9.37
CA ASP A 119 12.71 -12.54 9.94
C ASP A 119 11.60 -11.92 9.07
N SER A 120 10.73 -12.79 8.53
CA SER A 120 9.45 -12.40 7.93
C SER A 120 9.54 -11.37 6.78
N ILE A 121 10.52 -11.52 5.89
CA ILE A 121 10.62 -10.72 4.66
C ILE A 121 10.66 -11.61 3.42
N TYR A 122 10.39 -11.02 2.26
CA TYR A 122 10.64 -11.64 0.97
C TYR A 122 11.33 -10.65 0.03
N PHE A 123 11.99 -11.18 -0.99
CA PHE A 123 12.72 -10.39 -1.97
C PHE A 123 12.14 -10.58 -3.36
N HIS A 124 12.10 -9.50 -4.13
CA HIS A 124 11.79 -9.48 -5.54
C HIS A 124 12.85 -8.62 -6.25
N PRO A 125 13.22 -8.89 -7.52
CA PRO A 125 14.16 -8.04 -8.25
C PRO A 125 13.72 -6.56 -8.26
N ASP A 126 12.41 -6.32 -8.34
CA ASP A 126 11.84 -4.96 -8.34
C ASP A 126 11.58 -4.39 -6.93
N SER A 127 11.98 -5.09 -5.86
CA SER A 127 11.80 -4.60 -4.48
C SER A 127 12.52 -3.27 -4.26
N LEU A 128 13.74 -3.12 -4.79
CA LEU A 128 14.51 -1.89 -4.62
C LEU A 128 13.83 -0.71 -5.33
N GLU A 129 13.33 -0.92 -6.55
CA GLU A 129 12.58 0.11 -7.28
C GLU A 129 11.32 0.53 -6.51
N SER A 130 10.54 -0.47 -6.05
CA SER A 130 9.31 -0.23 -5.28
C SER A 130 9.59 0.54 -3.99
N ALA A 131 10.64 0.17 -3.26
CA ALA A 131 11.04 0.81 -2.01
C ALA A 131 11.60 2.23 -2.23
N ALA A 132 12.35 2.45 -3.30
CA ALA A 132 12.85 3.77 -3.66
C ALA A 132 11.70 4.71 -4.02
N VAL A 133 10.71 4.25 -4.79
CA VAL A 133 9.50 5.04 -5.09
C VAL A 133 8.70 5.31 -3.83
N ALA A 134 8.46 4.31 -2.97
CA ALA A 134 7.75 4.51 -1.70
C ALA A 134 8.43 5.56 -0.82
N THR A 135 9.76 5.50 -0.70
CA THR A 135 10.55 6.51 0.05
C THR A 135 10.43 7.89 -0.59
N GLY A 136 10.58 7.99 -1.91
CA GLY A 136 10.48 9.27 -2.61
C GLY A 136 9.08 9.88 -2.53
N CYS A 137 8.02 9.07 -2.50
CA CYS A 137 6.65 9.54 -2.25
C CYS A 137 6.52 10.25 -0.89
N VAL A 138 7.14 9.70 0.17
CA VAL A 138 7.11 10.34 1.49
C VAL A 138 7.86 11.68 1.46
N LEU A 139 8.99 11.76 0.76
CA LEU A 139 9.76 13.00 0.60
C LEU A 139 8.98 14.07 -0.17
N GLU A 140 8.26 13.69 -1.23
CA GLU A 140 7.41 14.62 -1.99
C GLU A 140 6.25 15.17 -1.15
N VAL A 141 5.68 14.35 -0.26
CA VAL A 141 4.64 14.83 0.67
C VAL A 141 5.21 15.85 1.66
N LEU A 142 6.46 15.71 2.11
CA LEU A 142 7.09 16.69 3.00
C LEU A 142 7.24 18.06 2.36
N PHE A 143 7.49 18.13 1.04
CA PHE A 143 7.56 19.41 0.32
C PHE A 143 6.20 20.08 0.09
N MET A 144 5.09 19.38 0.36
CA MET A 144 3.74 19.94 0.30
C MET A 144 3.34 20.70 1.58
N ILE A 145 4.01 20.45 2.70
CA ILE A 145 3.71 21.00 4.04
C ILE A 145 4.53 22.26 4.29
#